data_AF-A0A559GJZ2-F1
#
_entry.id   AF-A0A559GJZ2-F1
#
_cell.length_a   1.000
_cell.length_b   1.000
_cell.length_c   1.000
_cell.angle_alpha   90.00
_cell.angle_beta   90.00
_cell.angle_gamma   90.00
#
_symmetry.space_group_name_H-M   'P 1'
#
loop_
_entity.id
_entity.type
_entity.pdbx_description
1 polymer ?
#
loop_
_entity_poly.entity_id
_entity_poly.type
_entity_poly.pdbx_seq_one_letter_code
_entity_poly.pdbx_strand_id
1 'polypeptide(L)' 'MLSVNTILEKFYKEHQVKPFISPERTWLLSPKPVPKLNMDLLADDSLAGDIILLWRIQFGTFTTET' A
#
# COMPACT_ATOMS: atom_id res chain seq x y z
N MET A 1 22.67 -5.09 4.26
CA MET A 1 21.22 -5.14 4.51
C MET A 1 20.62 -3.86 3.96
N LEU A 2 19.68 -3.92 3.01
CA LEU A 2 18.97 -2.72 2.55
C LEU A 2 17.99 -2.29 3.64
N SER A 3 17.99 -1.02 4.02
CA SER A 3 16.99 -0.50 4.97
C SER A 3 15.63 -0.36 4.28
N VAL A 4 14.54 -0.37 5.05
CA VAL A 4 13.18 -0.10 4.55
C VAL A 4 13.13 1.24 3.81
N ASN A 5 13.81 2.27 4.34
CA ASN A 5 13.90 3.59 3.70
C ASN A 5 14.57 3.53 2.32
N THR A 6 15.64 2.75 2.17
CA THR A 6 16.32 2.59 0.87
C THR A 6 15.39 1.94 -0.17
N ILE A 7 14.54 1.01 0.24
CA ILE A 7 13.53 0.37 -0.63
C ILE A 7 12.44 1.37 -1.00
N LEU A 8 11.96 2.15 -0.03
CA LEU A 8 10.93 3.16 -0.25
C LEU A 8 11.38 4.20 -1.28
N GLU A 9 12.61 4.70 -1.16
CA GLU A 9 13.19 5.64 -2.11
C GLU A 9 13.43 5.00 -3.49
N LYS A 10 13.89 3.75 -3.54
CA LYS A 10 14.14 3.06 -4.82
C LYS A 10 12.88 2.87 -5.64
N PHE A 11 11.78 2.42 -5.01
CA PHE A 11 10.57 2.02 -5.74
C PHE A 11 9.51 3.12 -5.82
N TYR A 12 9.43 4.01 -4.82
CA TYR A 12 8.29 4.90 -4.66
C TYR A 12 8.62 6.39 -4.66
N LYS A 13 9.86 6.80 -4.99
CA LYS A 13 10.23 8.22 -5.07
C LYS A 13 9.34 9.07 -5.99
N GLU A 14 8.85 8.48 -7.09
CA GLU A 14 7.99 9.17 -8.07
C GLU A 14 6.49 8.94 -7.84
N HIS A 15 6.10 8.33 -6.73
CA HIS A 15 4.69 8.16 -6.37
C HIS A 15 4.23 9.38 -5.59
N GLN A 16 3.06 9.91 -5.94
CA GLN A 16 2.46 11.03 -5.19
C GLN A 16 2.15 10.62 -3.75
N VAL A 17 1.65 9.40 -3.56
CA VAL A 17 1.40 8.79 -2.25
C VAL A 17 2.23 7.51 -2.14
N LYS A 18 2.97 7.35 -1.04
CA LYS A 18 3.73 6.13 -0.76
C LYS A 18 2.80 5.08 -0.11
N PRO A 19 2.85 3.80 -0.51
CA PRO A 19 1.99 2.78 0.08
C PRO A 19 2.35 2.55 1.55
N PHE A 20 1.34 2.18 2.35
CA PHE A 20 1.56 1.65 3.69
C PHE A 20 2.12 0.24 3.64
N ILE A 21 3.08 -0.06 4.51
CA ILE A 21 3.85 -1.29 4.50
C ILE A 21 3.92 -1.82 5.93
N SER A 22 3.29 -2.97 6.15
CA SER A 22 3.31 -3.61 7.46
C SER A 22 4.75 -3.92 7.91
N PRO A 23 5.12 -3.62 9.16
CA PRO A 23 6.41 -4.01 9.75
C PRO A 23 6.69 -5.52 9.69
N GLU A 24 5.64 -6.34 9.70
CA GLU A 24 5.73 -7.80 9.71
C GLU A 24 5.95 -8.40 8.32
N ARG A 25 5.74 -7.60 7.26
CA ARG A 25 5.89 -8.07 5.89
C ARG A 25 7.37 -8.38 5.64
N THR A 26 7.66 -9.59 5.17
CA THR A 26 9.03 -10.09 4.87
C THR A 26 9.64 -9.46 3.61
N TRP A 27 9.48 -8.14 3.47
CA TRP A 27 9.77 -7.41 2.26
C TRP A 27 11.25 -7.43 1.89
N LEU A 28 12.11 -7.49 2.91
CA LEU A 28 13.56 -7.59 2.77
C LEU A 28 14.00 -8.89 2.08
N LEU A 29 13.20 -9.95 2.14
CA LEU A 29 13.53 -11.26 1.55
C LEU A 29 13.00 -11.41 0.12
N SER A 30 11.86 -10.79 -0.22
CA SER A 30 11.29 -10.88 -1.58
C SER A 30 10.41 -9.66 -1.90
N PRO A 31 10.99 -8.61 -2.54
CA PRO A 31 10.24 -7.42 -2.86
C PRO A 31 9.25 -7.58 -4.00
N LYS A 32 7.97 -7.44 -3.65
CA LYS A 32 6.85 -7.22 -4.57
C LYS A 32 6.32 -5.79 -4.38
N PRO A 33 6.75 -4.82 -5.21
CA PRO A 33 6.31 -3.44 -5.09
C PRO A 33 4.84 -3.28 -5.50
N VAL A 34 4.18 -2.28 -4.93
CA VAL A 34 2.84 -1.85 -5.34
C VAL A 34 2.98 -1.06 -6.65
N PRO A 35 2.20 -1.35 -7.69
CA PRO A 35 2.22 -0.57 -8.93
C PRO A 35 1.84 0.89 -8.71
N LYS A 36 2.46 1.81 -9.47
CA LYS A 36 2.17 3.25 -9.38
C LYS A 36 0.70 3.59 -9.61
N LEU A 37 0.08 2.98 -10.61
CA LEU A 37 -1.34 3.18 -10.93
C LEU A 37 -2.27 2.86 -9.75
N ASN A 38 -1.87 1.98 -8.82
CA ASN A 38 -2.67 1.66 -7.64
C ASN A 38 -2.55 2.72 -6.54
N MET A 39 -1.61 3.67 -6.70
CA MET A 39 -1.29 4.74 -5.76
C MET A 39 -1.61 6.14 -6.33
N ASP A 40 -2.25 6.20 -7.50
CA ASP A 40 -2.73 7.46 -8.08
C ASP A 40 -4.05 7.86 -7.39
N LEU A 41 -4.15 9.14 -7.03
CA LEU A 41 -5.33 9.69 -6.38
C LEU A 41 -6.51 9.79 -7.36
N LEU A 42 -7.70 9.53 -6.84
CA LEU A 42 -8.97 9.80 -7.51
C LEU A 42 -9.35 11.29 -7.32
N ALA A 43 -10.45 11.71 -7.94
CA ALA A 43 -10.89 13.10 -7.94
C ALA A 43 -11.25 13.66 -6.55
N ASP A 44 -11.49 12.78 -5.57
CA ASP A 44 -11.80 13.10 -4.18
C ASP A 44 -10.61 12.89 -3.23
N ASP A 45 -9.39 12.81 -3.77
CA ASP A 45 -8.15 12.54 -3.03
C ASP A 45 -8.13 11.17 -2.31
N SER A 46 -9.00 10.23 -2.68
CA SER A 46 -8.94 8.84 -2.22
C SER A 46 -8.07 7.97 -3.13
N LEU A 47 -7.51 6.88 -2.58
CA LEU A 47 -6.92 5.81 -3.38
C LEU A 47 -7.99 4.78 -3.74
N ALA A 48 -7.85 4.14 -4.90
CA ALA A 48 -8.68 2.98 -5.26
C ALA A 48 -8.61 1.86 -4.19
N GLY A 49 -7.46 1.73 -3.52
CA GLY A 49 -7.28 0.82 -2.39
C GLY A 49 -8.19 1.12 -1.19
N ASP A 50 -8.46 2.40 -0.91
CA ASP A 50 -9.33 2.82 0.19
C ASP A 50 -10.79 2.41 -0.09
N ILE A 51 -11.25 2.64 -1.33
CA ILE A 51 -12.59 2.24 -1.78
C ILE A 51 -12.75 0.72 -1.68
N ILE A 52 -11.76 -0.05 -2.15
CA ILE A 52 -11.78 -1.51 -2.05
C ILE A 52 -11.83 -1.96 -0.59
N LEU A 53 -11.08 -1.32 0.30
CA LEU A 53 -11.09 -1.65 1.72
C LEU A 53 -12.47 -1.40 2.35
N LEU A 54 -13.11 -0.27 2.03
CA LEU A 54 -14.47 0.04 2.47
C LEU A 54 -15.48 -1.00 1.96
N TRP A 55 -15.40 -1.40 0.69
CA TRP A 55 -16.24 -2.47 0.16
C TRP A 55 -16.03 -3.79 0.89
N ARG A 56 -14.78 -4.16 1.20
CA ARG A 56 -14.49 -5.40 1.91
C ARG A 56 -15.08 -5.42 3.32
N ILE A 57 -15.05 -4.29 4.01
CA ILE A 57 -15.69 -4.11 5.32
C ILE A 57 -17.22 -4.23 5.17
N GLN A 58 -17.81 -3.51 4.21
CA GLN A 58 -19.26 -3.54 3.96
C GLN A 58 -19.77 -4.95 3.62
N PHE A 59 -19.00 -5.74 2.86
CA PHE A 59 -19.34 -7.11 2.50
C PHE A 59 -18.94 -8.15 3.56
N GLY A 60 -18.37 -7.74 4.70
CA GLY A 60 -17.94 -8.66 5.77
C GLY A 60 -16.77 -9.59 5.40
N THR A 61 -15.98 -9.22 4.38
CA THR A 61 -14.80 -9.99 3.92
C THR A 61 -13.48 -9.46 4.47
N PHE A 62 -13.56 -8.44 5.32
CA PHE A 62 -12.46 -7.88 6.09
C PHE A 62 -12.98 -7.34 7.41
N THR A 63 -12.32 -7.68 8.51
CA THR A 63 -12.60 -7.16 9.86
C THR A 63 -11.28 -6.84 10.56
N THR A 64 -11.32 -5.89 11.48
CA THR A 64 -10.22 -5.55 12.39
C THR A 64 -10.46 -6.07 13.80
N GLU A 65 -11.55 -6.82 14.02
CA GLU A 65 -11.80 -7.53 15.27
C GLU A 65 -10.77 -8.66 15.42
N THR A 66 -10.23 -8.81 16.64
CA THR A 66 -9.21 -9.81 17.00
C THR A 66 -9.79 -10.84 17.94
#